data_AF-A0A8I2AAN2-F1
#
_entry.id   AF-A0A8I2AAN2-F1
#
_cell.length_a   1.000
_cell.length_b   1.000
_cell.length_c   1.000
_cell.angle_alpha   90.00
_cell.angle_beta   90.00
_cell.angle_gamma   90.00
#
_symmetry.space_group_name_H-M   'P 1'
#
loop_
_entity.id
_entity.type
_entity.pdbx_description
1 polymer ?
#
loop_
_entity_poly.entity_id
_entity_poly.type
_entity_poly.pdbx_seq_one_letter_code
_entity_poly.pdbx_strand_id
1 'polypeptide(L)'
;MKRLFILIFSITIYGCSHTADSSAGAAHQHDESSHEAEAGDDAQTFTIYTSTCELFAEAKPFVVGTTTTVLSHFTNLADFKPLTSAAITIKLTVNGKEYSQTIAIPEKNGIYHFTVTPDLSGQGQLVWIVERDGKSELFDAGLVRVFANEHEAEAFHAEHIPVDAIRFTKEQSWQVDFSTEWPCMEAIGEVIKTTARVEPAPTDEMVISAKTGGIVSFYSSKPLVLGQHVERGDKLLEIVSSGLANEDLSVRYAEAKSNFERAKSNYERILELSKSKVASEKELGIALNEYQNASSTYTNLKENFSASGQNVSSPIDGYVQDISVQNGEYVEAGQPVLTVFGSRFYVLNAGVQQKYFKSLEGLKTATVKQANGSYVGIDKFNGRIMSVGNSALAGNGYLIPVIIQVDATDGLVVGSFVELNLIAKSDSMLLTVPTLAILEEQGNYYVMVQLNPETFEKRQVQLGVSDGLRVEIRSGLLSTERVVTRGAVLVKLAQVSGKLDAHAGHVH
;
A
#
# COMPACT_ATOMS: atom_id res chain seq x y z
N MET A 1 -28.42 -29.72 46.29
CA MET A 1 -29.20 -29.19 47.44
C MET A 1 -29.16 -27.67 47.39
N LYS A 2 -30.36 -27.06 47.40
CA LYS A 2 -30.78 -25.71 47.90
C LYS A 2 -29.80 -24.52 47.76
N ARG A 3 -30.18 -23.29 47.38
CA ARG A 3 -31.46 -22.65 46.99
C ARG A 3 -31.13 -21.24 46.49
N LEU A 4 -31.93 -20.84 45.50
CA LEU A 4 -32.26 -19.49 45.00
C LEU A 4 -32.51 -18.45 46.11
N PHE A 5 -32.13 -17.17 45.89
CA PHE A 5 -32.88 -16.02 46.40
C PHE A 5 -32.85 -14.84 45.43
N ILE A 6 -34.02 -14.57 44.86
CA ILE A 6 -34.44 -13.41 44.09
C ILE A 6 -34.88 -12.34 45.10
N LEU A 7 -34.54 -11.07 44.87
CA LEU A 7 -35.07 -9.95 45.65
C LEU A 7 -35.83 -9.00 44.71
N ILE A 8 -37.15 -9.15 44.76
CA ILE A 8 -38.18 -8.28 44.21
C ILE A 8 -38.43 -7.19 45.24
N PHE A 9 -38.41 -5.92 44.84
CA PHE A 9 -38.88 -4.81 45.66
C PHE A 9 -40.12 -4.20 45.03
N SER A 10 -41.27 -4.51 45.64
CA SER A 10 -42.56 -3.87 45.39
C SER A 10 -42.85 -2.95 46.58
N ILE A 11 -43.17 -1.68 46.35
CA ILE A 11 -43.78 -0.81 47.34
C ILE A 11 -45.10 -0.30 46.80
N THR A 12 -46.11 -0.47 47.64
CA THR A 12 -47.53 -0.22 47.46
C THR A 12 -47.93 1.25 47.53
N ILE A 13 -49.04 1.47 46.84
CA ILE A 13 -49.90 2.64 46.70
C ILE A 13 -50.38 3.23 48.04
N TYR A 14 -50.43 4.56 48.12
CA TYR A 14 -51.41 5.29 48.93
C TYR A 14 -52.21 6.22 48.03
N GLY A 15 -53.53 6.06 48.04
CA GLY A 15 -54.47 6.93 47.33
C GLY A 15 -54.95 8.08 48.20
N CYS A 16 -55.25 9.20 47.57
CA CYS A 16 -56.29 10.14 47.98
C CYS A 16 -56.90 10.77 46.72
N SER A 17 -58.22 10.69 46.63
CA SER A 17 -59.08 11.25 45.59
C SER A 17 -59.42 12.71 45.87
N HIS A 18 -59.41 13.58 44.85
CA HIS A 18 -60.44 14.61 44.63
C HIS A 18 -60.33 15.31 43.26
N THR A 19 -61.37 15.09 42.45
CA THR A 19 -62.11 16.00 41.54
C THR A 19 -61.47 17.24 40.88
N ALA A 20 -61.52 17.21 39.53
CA ALA A 20 -62.05 18.19 38.56
C ALA A 20 -61.31 19.51 38.22
N ASP A 21 -61.20 19.69 36.90
CA ASP A 21 -61.10 20.91 36.08
C ASP A 21 -59.92 21.88 36.25
N SER A 22 -59.08 21.92 35.21
CA SER A 22 -59.03 23.02 34.22
C SER A 22 -57.71 22.98 33.45
N SER A 23 -57.79 22.78 32.14
CA SER A 23 -56.66 22.83 31.21
C SER A 23 -56.31 24.28 30.89
N ALA A 24 -55.14 24.74 31.35
CA ALA A 24 -54.54 25.98 30.91
C ALA A 24 -53.01 25.81 30.75
N GLY A 25 -52.56 26.00 29.51
CA GLY A 25 -51.27 26.59 29.13
C GLY A 25 -49.98 25.92 29.63
N ALA A 26 -49.38 25.10 28.78
CA ALA A 26 -47.94 24.86 28.82
C ALA A 26 -47.34 25.19 27.45
N ALA A 27 -46.34 26.07 27.48
CA ALA A 27 -45.70 26.73 26.37
C ALA A 27 -45.01 25.74 25.42
N HIS A 28 -45.25 25.91 24.12
CA HIS A 28 -44.40 25.35 23.07
C HIS A 28 -43.11 26.18 23.00
N GLN A 29 -42.00 25.55 23.38
CA GLN A 29 -40.66 25.96 22.95
C GLN A 29 -40.55 25.62 21.46
N HIS A 30 -40.50 26.66 20.62
CA HIS A 30 -40.08 26.55 19.25
C HIS A 30 -38.55 26.37 19.25
N ASP A 31 -38.07 25.15 19.11
CA ASP A 31 -36.77 24.92 18.50
C ASP A 31 -36.94 25.19 17.01
N GLU A 32 -36.43 26.33 16.55
CA GLU A 32 -36.19 26.57 15.12
C GLU A 32 -35.10 25.59 14.66
N SER A 33 -35.55 24.42 14.23
CA SER A 33 -34.77 23.61 13.29
C SER A 33 -34.72 24.40 11.99
N SER A 34 -33.54 24.89 11.66
CA SER A 34 -33.21 25.44 10.36
C SER A 34 -33.61 24.44 9.28
N HIS A 35 -34.65 24.77 8.52
CA HIS A 35 -35.03 24.04 7.32
C HIS A 35 -33.81 23.98 6.39
N GLU A 36 -33.15 22.83 6.33
CA GLU A 36 -32.26 22.48 5.23
C GLU A 36 -33.08 22.62 3.95
N ALA A 37 -32.68 23.55 3.08
CA ALA A 37 -33.31 23.73 1.80
C ALA A 37 -32.98 22.51 0.94
N GLU A 38 -33.84 21.48 0.99
CA GLU A 38 -33.81 20.43 -0.01
C GLU A 38 -33.96 21.08 -1.39
N ALA A 39 -32.92 20.92 -2.21
CA ALA A 39 -33.00 21.27 -3.62
C ALA A 39 -34.08 20.39 -4.26
N GLY A 40 -35.21 21.00 -4.63
CA GLY A 40 -36.31 20.30 -5.31
C GLY A 40 -35.89 19.78 -6.69
N ASP A 41 -36.75 18.95 -7.29
CA ASP A 41 -36.55 18.29 -8.59
C ASP A 41 -36.18 19.22 -9.77
N ASP A 42 -36.28 20.55 -9.59
CA ASP A 42 -35.99 21.57 -10.60
C ASP A 42 -34.59 22.20 -10.49
N ALA A 43 -33.71 21.67 -9.64
CA ALA A 43 -32.35 22.19 -9.48
C ALA A 43 -31.45 21.87 -10.70
N GLN A 44 -30.78 22.90 -11.22
CA GLN A 44 -29.68 22.73 -12.18
C GLN A 44 -28.38 22.44 -11.42
N THR A 45 -27.57 21.54 -11.97
CA THR A 45 -26.28 21.16 -11.37
C THR A 45 -25.12 21.59 -12.27
N PHE A 46 -23.99 21.91 -11.64
CA PHE A 46 -22.76 22.31 -12.29
C PHE A 46 -21.63 21.45 -11.76
N THR A 47 -20.90 20.78 -12.67
CA THR A 47 -19.77 19.93 -12.30
C THR A 47 -18.54 20.34 -13.08
N ILE A 48 -17.50 20.77 -12.37
CA ILE A 48 -16.28 21.29 -12.99
C ILE A 48 -15.07 20.68 -12.28
N TYR A 49 -14.10 20.21 -13.05
CA TYR A 49 -12.85 19.66 -12.54
C TYR A 49 -11.68 20.53 -12.98
N THR A 50 -10.81 20.88 -12.04
CA THR A 50 -9.44 21.35 -12.33
C THR A 50 -8.46 20.18 -12.17
N SER A 51 -7.16 20.46 -12.25
CA SER A 51 -6.12 19.45 -11.98
C SER A 51 -6.04 19.08 -10.49
N THR A 52 -6.62 19.87 -9.59
CA THR A 52 -6.45 19.75 -8.14
C THR A 52 -7.77 19.65 -7.38
N CYS A 53 -8.88 20.11 -7.96
CA CYS A 53 -10.14 20.25 -7.25
C CYS A 53 -11.36 19.94 -8.15
N GLU A 54 -12.40 19.41 -7.53
CA GLU A 54 -13.73 19.22 -8.10
C GLU A 54 -14.68 20.22 -7.46
N LEU A 55 -15.46 20.92 -8.29
CA LEU A 55 -16.61 21.71 -7.90
C LEU A 55 -17.88 20.97 -8.31
N PHE A 56 -18.76 20.77 -7.34
CA PHE A 56 -20.16 20.44 -7.57
C PHE A 56 -21.02 21.58 -7.03
N ALA A 57 -21.87 22.16 -7.86
CA ALA A 57 -22.79 23.20 -7.40
C ALA A 57 -24.21 22.93 -7.85
N GLU A 58 -25.16 23.30 -7.01
CA GLU A 58 -26.60 23.16 -7.25
C GLU A 58 -27.27 24.51 -7.05
N ALA A 59 -28.15 24.88 -7.98
CA ALA A 59 -28.92 26.10 -7.91
C ALA A 59 -30.28 25.90 -8.56
N LYS A 60 -31.29 26.67 -8.14
CA LYS A 60 -32.48 26.86 -8.98
C LYS A 60 -32.10 27.65 -10.25
N PRO A 61 -32.92 27.64 -11.30
CA PRO A 61 -32.78 28.56 -12.42
C PRO A 61 -32.65 30.01 -11.94
N PHE A 62 -31.78 30.80 -12.57
CA PHE A 62 -31.60 32.21 -12.22
C PHE A 62 -32.75 33.04 -12.81
N VAL A 63 -33.43 33.85 -12.00
CA VAL A 63 -34.57 34.68 -12.43
C VAL A 63 -34.31 36.14 -12.07
N VAL A 64 -34.65 37.05 -12.99
CA VAL A 64 -34.51 38.50 -12.79
C VAL A 64 -35.26 38.95 -11.53
N GLY A 65 -34.56 39.64 -10.64
CA GLY A 65 -35.10 40.19 -9.38
C GLY A 65 -35.24 39.17 -8.25
N THR A 66 -34.98 37.89 -8.49
CA THR A 66 -35.03 36.83 -7.48
C THR A 66 -33.62 36.52 -6.97
N THR A 67 -33.47 36.45 -5.65
CA THR A 67 -32.22 35.98 -5.05
C THR A 67 -32.16 34.46 -5.15
N THR A 68 -31.23 33.95 -5.95
CA THR A 68 -30.97 32.52 -6.10
C THR A 68 -29.82 32.12 -5.19
N THR A 69 -30.04 31.10 -4.35
CA THR A 69 -28.96 30.45 -3.60
C THR A 69 -28.25 29.43 -4.49
N VAL A 70 -26.93 29.45 -4.47
CA VAL A 70 -26.06 28.49 -5.15
C VAL A 70 -25.26 27.75 -4.07
N LEU A 71 -25.63 26.50 -3.82
CA LEU A 71 -24.88 25.60 -2.95
C LEU A 71 -23.69 25.08 -3.74
N SER A 72 -22.48 25.18 -3.19
CA SER A 72 -21.26 24.75 -3.87
C SER A 72 -20.37 23.93 -2.94
N HIS A 73 -20.07 22.71 -3.37
CA HIS A 73 -19.16 21.78 -2.73
C HIS A 73 -17.82 21.73 -3.48
N PHE A 74 -16.74 21.96 -2.74
CA PHE A 74 -15.37 21.89 -3.26
C PHE A 74 -14.63 20.71 -2.62
N THR A 75 -14.17 19.80 -3.47
CA THR A 75 -13.44 18.59 -3.08
C THR A 75 -12.01 18.63 -3.61
N ASN A 76 -11.01 18.35 -2.77
CA ASN A 76 -9.62 18.16 -3.23
C ASN A 76 -9.52 16.81 -3.97
N LEU A 77 -9.01 16.79 -5.20
CA LEU A 77 -8.89 15.56 -6.00
C LEU A 77 -7.77 14.62 -5.52
N ALA A 78 -6.82 15.11 -4.72
CA ALA A 78 -5.70 14.31 -4.22
C ALA A 78 -6.16 13.25 -3.21
N ASP A 79 -7.14 13.58 -2.37
CA ASP A 79 -7.61 12.74 -1.25
C ASP A 79 -9.14 12.60 -1.22
N PHE A 80 -9.86 13.27 -2.11
CA PHE A 80 -11.32 13.34 -2.18
C PHE A 80 -11.96 13.83 -0.86
N LYS A 81 -11.25 14.73 -0.15
CA LYS A 81 -11.72 15.39 1.07
C LYS A 81 -12.14 16.83 0.81
N PRO A 82 -12.99 17.42 1.69
CA PRO A 82 -13.48 18.78 1.47
C PRO A 82 -12.35 19.80 1.48
N LEU A 83 -12.50 20.86 0.69
CA LEU A 83 -11.59 22.00 0.73
C LEU A 83 -11.73 22.75 2.05
N THR A 84 -10.70 22.70 2.90
CA THR A 84 -10.76 23.19 4.29
C THR A 84 -10.67 24.71 4.42
N SER A 85 -9.93 25.39 3.54
CA SER A 85 -9.80 26.85 3.57
C SER A 85 -9.43 27.40 2.19
N ALA A 86 -10.29 28.25 1.64
CA ALA A 86 -10.03 29.07 0.47
C ALA A 86 -11.01 30.26 0.46
N ALA A 87 -10.59 31.41 -0.06
CA ALA A 87 -11.52 32.47 -0.38
C ALA A 87 -12.10 32.20 -1.76
N ILE A 88 -13.43 32.13 -1.88
CA ILE A 88 -14.10 31.77 -3.13
C ILE A 88 -15.03 32.89 -3.55
N THR A 89 -14.89 33.30 -4.80
CA THR A 89 -15.77 34.30 -5.42
C THR A 89 -16.62 33.63 -6.49
N ILE A 90 -17.94 33.67 -6.36
CA ILE A 90 -18.85 33.37 -7.47
C ILE A 90 -19.05 34.65 -8.30
N LYS A 91 -19.13 34.52 -9.61
CA LYS A 91 -19.39 35.63 -10.53
C LYS A 91 -20.30 35.19 -11.67
N LEU A 92 -21.44 35.85 -11.79
CA LEU A 92 -22.37 35.76 -12.91
C LEU A 92 -22.26 37.04 -13.74
N THR A 93 -21.97 36.93 -15.04
CA THR A 93 -21.87 38.08 -15.94
C THR A 93 -22.94 38.02 -17.01
N VAL A 94 -23.91 38.93 -17.00
CA VAL A 94 -25.03 38.99 -17.98
C VAL A 94 -24.97 40.31 -18.74
N ASN A 95 -24.87 40.25 -20.07
CA ASN A 95 -24.80 41.45 -20.94
C ASN A 95 -23.72 42.47 -20.49
N GLY A 96 -22.60 42.00 -19.95
CA GLY A 96 -21.50 42.84 -19.44
C GLY A 96 -21.69 43.40 -18.03
N LYS A 97 -22.83 43.14 -17.38
CA LYS A 97 -23.04 43.46 -15.95
C LYS A 97 -22.67 42.26 -15.09
N GLU A 98 -21.94 42.52 -14.00
CA GLU A 98 -21.42 41.49 -13.12
C GLU A 98 -22.20 41.46 -11.79
N TYR A 99 -22.53 40.25 -11.35
CA TYR A 99 -23.08 39.94 -10.04
C TYR A 99 -22.12 38.98 -9.35
N SER A 100 -21.53 39.39 -8.24
CA SER A 100 -20.48 38.61 -7.58
C SER A 100 -20.63 38.62 -6.07
N GLN A 101 -20.22 37.53 -5.44
CA GLN A 101 -20.10 37.42 -4.00
C GLN A 101 -18.85 36.65 -3.64
N THR A 102 -18.10 37.15 -2.65
CA THR A 102 -16.92 36.48 -2.12
C THR A 102 -17.20 35.96 -0.72
N ILE A 103 -16.89 34.70 -0.49
CA ILE A 103 -16.92 34.04 0.82
C ILE A 103 -15.49 33.65 1.18
N ALA A 104 -14.93 34.29 2.20
CA ALA A 104 -13.55 34.07 2.62
C ALA A 104 -13.35 32.80 3.45
N ILE A 105 -14.42 32.37 4.16
CA ILE A 105 -14.39 31.24 5.07
C ILE A 105 -15.67 30.44 4.84
N PRO A 106 -15.59 29.13 4.58
CA PRO A 106 -16.77 28.29 4.40
C PRO A 106 -17.54 28.14 5.71
N GLU A 107 -18.84 27.90 5.61
CA GLU A 107 -19.70 27.58 6.76
C GLU A 107 -19.32 26.22 7.36
N LYS A 108 -19.07 25.25 6.49
CA LYS A 108 -18.58 23.91 6.80
C LYS A 108 -17.53 23.56 5.77
N ASN A 109 -16.48 22.84 6.17
CA ASN A 109 -15.37 22.48 5.26
C ASN A 109 -15.90 21.98 3.91
N GLY A 110 -15.45 22.63 2.83
CA GLY A 110 -15.84 22.33 1.46
C GLY A 110 -17.20 22.89 1.01
N ILE A 111 -18.03 23.44 1.88
CA ILE A 111 -19.40 23.88 1.58
C ILE A 111 -19.52 25.41 1.63
N TYR A 112 -20.03 25.97 0.54
CA TYR A 112 -20.25 27.41 0.38
C TYR A 112 -21.68 27.68 -0.10
N HIS A 113 -22.36 28.61 0.56
CA HIS A 113 -23.69 29.09 0.19
C HIS A 113 -23.59 30.48 -0.41
N PHE A 114 -23.63 30.58 -1.73
CA PHE A 114 -23.64 31.87 -2.41
C PHE A 114 -25.06 32.35 -2.69
N THR A 115 -25.24 33.66 -2.82
CA THR A 115 -26.47 34.30 -3.25
C THR A 115 -26.20 35.22 -4.43
N VAL A 116 -27.02 35.09 -5.48
CA VAL A 116 -26.92 35.91 -6.69
C VAL A 116 -28.30 36.44 -7.03
N THR A 117 -28.42 37.75 -7.23
CA THR A 117 -29.68 38.44 -7.58
C THR A 117 -29.48 39.19 -8.90
N PRO A 118 -29.70 38.55 -10.06
CA PRO A 118 -29.53 39.21 -11.35
C PRO A 118 -30.69 40.18 -11.60
N ASP A 119 -30.42 41.30 -12.28
CA ASP A 119 -31.46 42.25 -12.72
C ASP A 119 -31.58 42.36 -14.25
N LEU A 120 -30.80 41.57 -14.99
CA LEU A 120 -30.86 41.43 -16.44
C LEU A 120 -31.11 39.98 -16.82
N SER A 121 -31.97 39.75 -17.81
CA SER A 121 -32.18 38.43 -18.42
C SER A 121 -31.27 38.21 -19.63
N GLY A 122 -31.07 36.95 -20.01
CA GLY A 122 -30.25 36.56 -21.15
C GLY A 122 -29.29 35.41 -20.85
N GLN A 123 -28.33 35.18 -21.75
CA GLN A 123 -27.22 34.28 -21.46
C GLN A 123 -26.18 35.00 -20.61
N GLY A 124 -25.78 34.39 -19.51
CA GLY A 124 -24.71 34.87 -18.65
C GLY A 124 -23.59 33.85 -18.51
N GLN A 125 -22.37 34.31 -18.26
CA GLN A 125 -21.25 33.43 -17.93
C GLN A 125 -21.19 33.26 -16.41
N LEU A 126 -21.19 32.03 -15.92
CA LEU A 126 -21.09 31.70 -14.50
C LEU A 126 -19.72 31.09 -14.18
N VAL A 127 -18.99 31.71 -13.26
CA VAL A 127 -17.67 31.23 -12.85
C VAL A 127 -17.50 31.27 -11.33
N TRP A 128 -16.63 30.40 -10.82
CA TRP A 128 -16.09 30.47 -9.47
C TRP A 128 -14.58 30.70 -9.54
N ILE A 129 -14.09 31.58 -8.68
CA ILE A 129 -12.67 31.91 -8.57
C ILE A 129 -12.24 31.50 -7.17
N VAL A 130 -11.37 30.49 -7.07
CA VAL A 130 -10.86 29.96 -5.80
C VAL A 130 -9.47 30.52 -5.57
N GLU A 131 -9.30 31.27 -4.48
CA GLU A 131 -8.02 31.83 -4.05
C GLU A 131 -7.46 31.05 -2.85
N ARG A 132 -6.30 30.42 -3.04
CA ARG A 132 -5.59 29.64 -2.02
C ARG A 132 -4.08 29.71 -2.23
N ASP A 133 -3.31 29.90 -1.16
CA ASP A 133 -1.83 29.93 -1.18
C ASP A 133 -1.23 30.90 -2.22
N GLY A 134 -1.90 32.05 -2.43
CA GLY A 134 -1.49 33.05 -3.42
C GLY A 134 -1.70 32.63 -4.88
N LYS A 135 -2.41 31.53 -5.13
CA LYS A 135 -2.84 31.08 -6.46
C LYS A 135 -4.35 31.28 -6.62
N SER A 136 -4.76 31.54 -7.85
CA SER A 136 -6.16 31.65 -8.25
C SER A 136 -6.47 30.54 -9.26
N GLU A 137 -7.51 29.76 -9.00
CA GLU A 137 -8.06 28.76 -9.91
C GLU A 137 -9.46 29.16 -10.37
N LEU A 138 -9.72 29.06 -11.68
CA LEU A 138 -11.01 29.39 -12.29
C LEU A 138 -11.80 28.13 -12.60
N PHE A 139 -13.06 28.11 -12.18
CA PHE A 139 -14.04 27.09 -12.52
C PHE A 139 -15.11 27.76 -13.39
N ASP A 140 -15.14 27.46 -14.68
CA ASP A 140 -16.08 28.04 -15.64
C ASP A 140 -17.22 27.06 -15.94
N ALA A 141 -18.46 27.39 -15.52
CA ALA A 141 -19.65 26.60 -15.85
C ALA A 141 -20.17 26.86 -17.27
N GLY A 142 -19.53 27.77 -18.01
CA GLY A 142 -19.97 28.20 -19.32
C GLY A 142 -21.17 29.13 -19.23
N LEU A 143 -22.03 29.05 -20.25
CA LEU A 143 -23.19 29.92 -20.39
C LEU A 143 -24.40 29.34 -19.66
N VAL A 144 -24.92 30.10 -18.69
CA VAL A 144 -26.17 29.84 -17.97
C VAL A 144 -27.26 30.80 -18.43
N ARG A 145 -28.51 30.37 -18.41
CA ARG A 145 -29.64 31.23 -18.76
C ARG A 145 -30.20 31.92 -17.51
N VAL A 146 -30.34 33.24 -17.59
CA VAL A 146 -31.13 34.03 -16.63
C VAL A 146 -32.48 34.34 -17.25
N PHE A 147 -33.54 33.82 -16.62
CA PHE A 147 -34.92 33.92 -17.06
C PHE A 147 -35.53 35.25 -16.66
N ALA A 148 -36.45 35.76 -17.49
CA ALA A 148 -37.12 37.03 -17.23
C ALA A 148 -38.15 36.94 -16.10
N ASN A 149 -38.71 35.74 -15.86
CA ASN A 149 -39.75 35.48 -14.88
C ASN A 149 -39.75 33.99 -14.47
N GLU A 150 -40.42 33.68 -13.36
CA GLU A 150 -40.49 32.32 -12.79
C GLU A 150 -41.17 31.32 -13.76
N HIS A 151 -42.19 31.75 -14.49
CA HIS A 151 -42.92 30.86 -15.40
C HIS A 151 -42.03 30.32 -16.54
N GLU A 152 -41.14 31.16 -17.08
CA GLU A 152 -40.14 30.71 -18.06
C GLU A 152 -39.08 29.78 -17.46
N ALA A 153 -38.77 29.94 -16.17
CA ALA A 153 -37.85 29.09 -15.44
C ALA A 153 -38.48 27.72 -15.11
N GLU A 154 -39.75 27.66 -14.72
CA GLU A 154 -40.48 26.41 -14.48
C GLU A 154 -40.65 25.59 -15.77
N ALA A 155 -40.77 26.26 -16.92
CA ALA A 155 -40.80 25.61 -18.23
C ALA A 155 -39.42 25.06 -18.67
N PHE A 156 -38.34 25.43 -17.97
CA PHE A 156 -37.02 24.89 -18.19
C PHE A 156 -36.83 23.61 -17.37
N HIS A 157 -36.83 22.48 -18.06
CA HIS A 157 -36.49 21.20 -17.43
C HIS A 157 -34.97 21.07 -17.31
N ALA A 158 -34.48 21.01 -16.08
CA ALA A 158 -33.11 20.62 -15.79
C ALA A 158 -32.84 19.19 -16.30
N GLU A 159 -31.57 18.81 -16.42
CA GLU A 159 -31.20 17.45 -16.82
C GLU A 159 -31.88 16.42 -15.92
N HIS A 160 -32.57 15.47 -16.53
CA HIS A 160 -33.31 14.45 -15.80
C HIS A 160 -32.34 13.43 -15.22
N ILE A 161 -32.19 13.41 -13.90
CA ILE A 161 -31.50 12.35 -13.18
C ILE A 161 -32.37 11.08 -13.29
N PRO A 162 -31.82 9.94 -13.74
CA PRO A 162 -32.57 8.69 -13.81
C PRO A 162 -33.21 8.33 -12.46
N VAL A 163 -34.45 7.82 -12.49
CA VAL A 163 -35.22 7.45 -11.29
C VAL A 163 -34.51 6.36 -10.46
N ASP A 164 -33.67 5.55 -11.08
CA ASP A 164 -32.87 4.51 -10.44
C ASP A 164 -31.44 4.94 -10.06
N ALA A 165 -31.12 6.23 -10.23
CA ALA A 165 -29.86 6.80 -9.78
C ALA A 165 -29.70 6.70 -8.26
N ILE A 166 -28.48 6.42 -7.84
CA ILE A 166 -28.10 6.25 -6.46
C ILE A 166 -27.56 7.58 -5.95
N ARG A 167 -28.27 8.23 -5.03
CA ARG A 167 -27.78 9.43 -4.36
C ARG A 167 -26.76 9.07 -3.27
N PHE A 168 -25.58 9.67 -3.34
CA PHE A 168 -24.51 9.55 -2.36
C PHE A 168 -23.79 10.90 -2.25
N THR A 169 -24.15 11.69 -1.24
CA THR A 169 -23.80 13.12 -1.19
C THR A 169 -22.31 13.36 -0.93
N LYS A 170 -21.84 14.59 -1.16
CA LYS A 170 -20.46 14.96 -0.87
C LYS A 170 -20.11 14.78 0.59
N GLU A 171 -20.98 15.17 1.49
CA GLU A 171 -20.79 15.01 2.93
C GLU A 171 -20.64 13.54 3.31
N GLN A 172 -21.43 12.64 2.71
CA GLN A 172 -21.29 11.20 2.90
C GLN A 172 -19.95 10.69 2.35
N SER A 173 -19.60 11.08 1.12
CA SER A 173 -18.35 10.67 0.47
C SER A 173 -17.10 11.13 1.24
N TRP A 174 -17.15 12.33 1.82
CA TRP A 174 -16.06 12.91 2.60
C TRP A 174 -15.79 12.17 3.92
N GLN A 175 -16.75 11.41 4.45
CA GLN A 175 -16.55 10.63 5.67
C GLN A 175 -15.83 9.30 5.45
N VAL A 176 -15.67 8.86 4.20
CA VAL A 176 -15.16 7.51 3.89
C VAL A 176 -13.96 7.57 2.93
N ASP A 177 -13.33 6.42 2.68
CA ASP A 177 -12.33 6.30 1.61
C ASP A 177 -13.05 6.18 0.27
N PHE A 178 -13.33 7.35 -0.31
CA PHE A 178 -14.03 7.50 -1.57
C PHE A 178 -13.07 8.06 -2.62
N SER A 179 -13.18 7.60 -3.86
CA SER A 179 -12.55 8.27 -4.99
C SER A 179 -13.22 7.85 -6.29
N THR A 180 -13.12 8.72 -7.29
CA THR A 180 -13.56 8.45 -8.65
C THR A 180 -12.42 8.70 -9.63
N GLU A 181 -12.40 8.00 -10.74
CA GLU A 181 -11.36 8.13 -11.76
C GLU A 181 -11.95 8.04 -13.16
N TRP A 182 -11.34 8.73 -14.11
CA TRP A 182 -11.61 8.51 -15.52
C TRP A 182 -10.98 7.17 -15.95
N PRO A 183 -11.67 6.34 -16.73
CA PRO A 183 -11.06 5.21 -17.39
C PRO A 183 -9.85 5.65 -18.21
N CYS A 184 -8.76 4.88 -18.17
CA CYS A 184 -7.55 5.20 -18.90
C CYS A 184 -7.24 4.14 -19.96
N MET A 185 -6.62 4.58 -21.05
CA MET A 185 -6.13 3.70 -22.11
C MET A 185 -4.74 3.19 -21.73
N GLU A 186 -4.62 1.89 -21.52
CA GLU A 186 -3.36 1.26 -21.13
C GLU A 186 -3.01 0.07 -22.04
N ALA A 187 -1.71 -0.07 -22.31
CA ALA A 187 -1.17 -1.21 -23.02
C ALA A 187 -0.95 -2.38 -22.07
N ILE A 188 -1.97 -3.22 -21.91
CA ILE A 188 -1.91 -4.47 -21.15
C ILE A 188 -1.82 -5.63 -22.16
N GLY A 189 -0.73 -6.42 -22.07
CA GLY A 189 -0.56 -7.62 -22.88
C GLY A 189 -1.16 -8.85 -22.23
N GLU A 190 -0.81 -10.02 -22.77
CA GLU A 190 -1.26 -11.28 -22.16
C GLU A 190 -0.78 -11.37 -20.70
N VAL A 191 -1.72 -11.70 -19.82
CA VAL A 191 -1.45 -11.90 -18.40
C VAL A 191 -1.42 -13.39 -18.08
N ILE A 192 -0.26 -13.85 -17.64
CA ILE A 192 -0.02 -15.23 -17.26
C ILE A 192 -0.10 -15.33 -15.74
N LYS A 193 -1.19 -15.94 -15.25
CA LYS A 193 -1.35 -16.24 -13.83
C LYS A 193 -0.51 -17.46 -13.46
N THR A 194 0.34 -17.32 -12.46
CA THR A 194 1.17 -18.41 -11.95
C THR A 194 1.46 -18.24 -10.45
N THR A 195 2.17 -19.19 -9.86
CA THR A 195 2.72 -19.09 -8.51
C THR A 195 4.24 -19.03 -8.57
N ALA A 196 4.82 -18.35 -7.60
CA ALA A 196 6.26 -18.29 -7.40
C ALA A 196 6.61 -18.68 -5.97
N ARG A 197 7.72 -19.41 -5.82
CA ARG A 197 8.35 -19.62 -4.52
C ARG A 197 9.24 -18.43 -4.21
N VAL A 198 9.12 -17.88 -2.99
CA VAL A 198 10.01 -16.83 -2.49
C VAL A 198 11.27 -17.51 -1.96
N GLU A 199 12.43 -17.14 -2.49
CA GLU A 199 13.74 -17.71 -2.17
C GLU A 199 14.68 -16.57 -1.76
N PRO A 200 15.71 -16.84 -0.92
CA PRO A 200 16.78 -15.88 -0.76
C PRO A 200 17.49 -15.70 -2.10
N ALA A 201 17.97 -14.50 -2.39
CA ALA A 201 18.83 -14.32 -3.55
C ALA A 201 20.11 -15.18 -3.37
N PRO A 202 20.55 -15.95 -4.37
CA PRO A 202 21.74 -16.80 -4.24
C PRO A 202 23.02 -16.03 -3.88
N THR A 203 23.08 -14.74 -4.23
CA THR A 203 24.19 -13.85 -3.87
C THR A 203 24.17 -13.40 -2.40
N ASP A 204 23.05 -13.59 -1.71
CA ASP A 204 22.86 -13.27 -0.29
C ASP A 204 22.79 -14.53 0.59
N GLU A 205 22.82 -15.73 0.01
CA GLU A 205 22.93 -16.99 0.75
C GLU A 205 24.41 -17.35 0.99
N MET A 206 24.74 -17.75 2.21
CA MET A 206 26.09 -18.08 2.62
C MET A 206 26.09 -19.36 3.46
N VAL A 207 26.73 -20.39 2.91
CA VAL A 207 26.99 -21.65 3.59
C VAL A 207 28.25 -21.51 4.43
N ILE A 208 28.15 -21.79 5.73
CA ILE A 208 29.28 -21.78 6.65
C ILE A 208 29.72 -23.21 6.87
N SER A 209 30.98 -23.49 6.52
CA SER A 209 31.61 -24.81 6.71
C SER A 209 32.58 -24.83 7.88
N ALA A 210 32.82 -26.03 8.40
CA ALA A 210 33.89 -26.30 9.34
C ALA A 210 35.25 -26.06 8.67
N LYS A 211 36.16 -25.35 9.36
CA LYS A 211 37.55 -25.11 8.91
C LYS A 211 38.53 -26.14 9.49
N THR A 212 38.08 -26.92 10.46
CA THR A 212 38.81 -27.98 11.15
C THR A 212 37.85 -29.12 11.48
N GLY A 213 38.37 -30.33 11.65
CA GLY A 213 37.59 -31.38 12.26
C GLY A 213 37.45 -31.18 13.78
N GLY A 214 36.35 -31.68 14.34
CA GLY A 214 36.05 -31.56 15.77
C GLY A 214 34.61 -31.91 16.13
N ILE A 215 34.29 -31.82 17.42
CA ILE A 215 32.95 -32.07 17.97
C ILE A 215 32.18 -30.75 18.03
N VAL A 216 30.99 -30.72 17.44
CA VAL A 216 30.09 -29.56 17.47
C VAL A 216 29.56 -29.33 18.88
N SER A 217 29.65 -28.09 19.35
CA SER A 217 29.13 -27.63 20.64
C SER A 217 28.29 -26.37 20.45
N PHE A 218 27.01 -26.47 20.78
CA PHE A 218 26.10 -25.31 20.78
C PHE A 218 26.20 -24.55 22.09
N TYR A 219 26.13 -23.22 22.03
CA TYR A 219 26.15 -22.38 23.22
C TYR A 219 24.84 -22.48 24.00
N SER A 220 24.91 -22.96 25.25
CA SER A 220 23.73 -23.06 26.12
C SER A 220 23.08 -21.70 26.45
N SER A 221 23.84 -20.60 26.33
CA SER A 221 23.38 -19.24 26.65
C SER A 221 22.56 -18.60 25.53
N LYS A 222 22.72 -19.04 24.28
CA LYS A 222 22.00 -18.53 23.10
C LYS A 222 21.73 -19.73 22.17
N PRO A 223 20.61 -20.46 22.36
CA PRO A 223 20.30 -21.60 21.52
C PRO A 223 20.12 -21.15 20.07
N LEU A 224 20.80 -21.85 19.16
CA LEU A 224 20.71 -21.61 17.72
C LEU A 224 19.40 -22.22 17.20
N VAL A 225 18.54 -21.40 16.59
CA VAL A 225 17.25 -21.83 16.06
C VAL A 225 17.01 -21.34 14.63
N LEU A 226 16.24 -22.09 13.84
CA LEU A 226 15.87 -21.70 12.48
C LEU A 226 15.06 -20.40 12.48
N GLY A 227 15.34 -19.52 11.52
CA GLY A 227 14.72 -18.20 11.41
C GLY A 227 15.24 -17.16 12.42
N GLN A 228 16.24 -17.50 13.24
CA GLN A 228 16.86 -16.55 14.16
C GLN A 228 17.61 -15.46 13.39
N HIS A 229 17.40 -14.20 13.77
CA HIS A 229 18.20 -13.08 13.28
C HIS A 229 19.63 -13.13 13.85
N VAL A 230 20.62 -12.92 12.98
CA VAL A 230 22.04 -12.92 13.31
C VAL A 230 22.72 -11.71 12.68
N GLU A 231 23.64 -11.11 13.42
CA GLU A 231 24.49 -10.02 12.94
C GLU A 231 25.87 -10.55 12.52
N ARG A 232 26.55 -9.83 11.63
CA ARG A 232 27.92 -10.16 11.24
C ARG A 232 28.81 -10.23 12.48
N GLY A 233 29.46 -11.37 12.67
CA GLY A 233 30.34 -11.66 13.80
C GLY A 233 29.65 -12.34 14.99
N ASP A 234 28.33 -12.52 14.96
CA ASP A 234 27.62 -13.28 15.99
C ASP A 234 28.17 -14.70 16.05
N LYS A 235 28.54 -15.15 17.25
CA LYS A 235 28.98 -16.53 17.50
C LYS A 235 27.77 -17.44 17.54
N LEU A 236 27.75 -18.45 16.68
CA LEU A 236 26.61 -19.35 16.48
C LEU A 236 26.84 -20.70 17.17
N LEU A 237 28.03 -21.27 17.00
CA LEU A 237 28.45 -22.52 17.63
C LEU A 237 29.98 -22.59 17.71
N GLU A 238 30.48 -23.61 18.41
CA GLU A 238 31.90 -23.94 18.49
C GLU A 238 32.13 -25.35 17.94
N ILE A 239 33.25 -25.55 17.24
CA ILE A 239 33.75 -26.87 16.87
C ILE A 239 34.96 -27.13 17.75
N VAL A 240 34.78 -27.99 18.76
CA VAL A 240 35.79 -28.30 19.77
C VAL A 240 36.71 -29.38 19.22
N SER A 241 37.98 -29.05 19.06
CA SER A 241 39.00 -29.99 18.59
C SER A 241 40.01 -30.37 19.68
N SER A 242 39.98 -29.70 20.83
CA SER A 242 40.88 -29.97 21.94
C SER A 242 40.68 -31.38 22.51
N GLY A 243 41.78 -32.12 22.73
CA GLY A 243 41.72 -33.48 23.26
C GLY A 243 41.51 -34.58 22.19
N LEU A 244 41.45 -34.23 20.91
CA LEU A 244 41.45 -35.20 19.81
C LEU A 244 42.87 -35.62 19.45
N ALA A 245 43.13 -36.93 19.41
CA ALA A 245 44.49 -37.49 19.28
C ALA A 245 45.28 -37.02 18.04
N ASN A 246 44.62 -36.69 16.93
CA ASN A 246 45.26 -36.34 15.66
C ASN A 246 44.97 -34.91 15.15
N GLU A 247 44.07 -34.16 15.80
CA GLU A 247 43.57 -32.86 15.32
C GLU A 247 43.50 -31.78 16.41
N ASP A 248 44.31 -31.92 17.47
CA ASP A 248 44.30 -30.99 18.59
C ASP A 248 44.84 -29.60 18.19
N LEU A 249 43.94 -28.70 17.80
CA LEU A 249 44.27 -27.30 17.51
C LEU A 249 44.87 -26.57 18.71
N SER A 250 44.64 -27.01 19.95
CA SER A 250 45.25 -26.38 21.12
C SER A 250 46.78 -26.47 21.06
N VAL A 251 47.30 -27.63 20.62
CA VAL A 251 48.73 -27.88 20.46
C VAL A 251 49.28 -27.03 19.31
N ARG A 252 48.63 -27.07 18.15
CA ARG A 252 49.05 -26.27 16.97
C ARG A 252 49.03 -24.77 17.25
N TYR A 253 48.03 -24.29 17.98
CA TYR A 253 47.92 -22.91 18.40
C TYR A 253 49.07 -22.52 19.35
N ALA A 254 49.37 -23.37 20.34
CA ALA A 254 50.46 -23.16 21.29
C ALA A 254 51.83 -23.14 20.59
N GLU A 255 52.07 -24.06 19.65
CA GLU A 255 53.29 -24.11 18.84
C GLU A 255 53.45 -22.86 17.97
N ALA A 256 52.39 -22.44 17.27
CA ALA A 256 52.42 -21.24 16.43
C ALA A 256 52.69 -19.98 17.25
N LYS A 257 52.05 -19.86 18.43
CA LYS A 257 52.27 -18.74 19.35
C LYS A 257 53.72 -18.70 19.85
N SER A 258 54.24 -19.85 20.31
CA SER A 258 55.62 -19.97 20.79
C SER A 258 56.64 -19.62 19.69
N ASN A 259 56.42 -20.12 18.47
CA ASN A 259 57.26 -19.81 17.32
C ASN A 259 57.23 -18.33 16.95
N PHE A 260 56.05 -17.69 16.98
CA PHE A 260 55.90 -16.26 16.76
C PHE A 260 56.65 -15.44 17.81
N GLU A 261 56.47 -15.74 19.10
CA GLU A 261 57.13 -15.04 20.21
C GLU A 261 58.66 -15.17 20.11
N ARG A 262 59.15 -16.37 19.79
CA ARG A 262 60.59 -16.62 19.57
C ARG A 262 61.14 -15.85 18.38
N ALA A 263 60.46 -15.91 17.23
CA ALA A 263 60.91 -15.23 16.01
C ALA A 263 60.88 -13.71 16.18
N LYS A 264 59.85 -13.18 16.86
CA LYS A 264 59.74 -11.76 17.21
C LYS A 264 60.90 -11.30 18.09
N SER A 265 61.17 -12.01 19.18
CA SER A 265 62.28 -11.70 20.09
C SER A 265 63.64 -11.74 19.37
N ASN A 266 63.84 -12.74 18.49
CA ASN A 266 65.07 -12.83 17.70
C ASN A 266 65.22 -11.68 16.70
N TYR A 267 64.15 -11.33 15.98
CA TYR A 267 64.15 -10.19 15.06
C TYR A 267 64.44 -8.87 15.78
N GLU A 268 63.77 -8.61 16.91
CA GLU A 268 63.99 -7.40 17.72
C GLU A 268 65.46 -7.29 18.20
N ARG A 269 66.05 -8.41 18.65
CA ARG A 269 67.45 -8.49 19.05
C ARG A 269 68.42 -8.23 17.89
N ILE A 270 68.20 -8.86 16.74
CA ILE A 270 69.06 -8.69 15.55
C ILE A 270 68.92 -7.27 14.98
N LEU A 271 67.74 -6.67 15.06
CA LEU A 271 67.49 -5.28 14.69
C LEU A 271 68.32 -4.31 15.54
N GLU A 272 68.41 -4.52 16.85
CA GLU A 272 69.23 -3.72 17.76
C GLU A 272 70.73 -3.90 17.52
N LEU A 273 71.17 -5.13 17.29
CA LEU A 273 72.56 -5.43 16.93
C LEU A 273 72.95 -4.84 15.57
N SER A 274 72.04 -4.82 14.60
CA SER A 274 72.26 -4.21 13.28
C SER A 274 72.39 -2.69 13.37
N LYS A 275 71.56 -2.02 14.19
CA LYS A 275 71.72 -0.57 14.50
C LYS A 275 73.09 -0.24 15.07
N SER A 276 73.64 -1.17 15.85
CA SER A 276 74.96 -1.06 16.46
C SER A 276 76.10 -1.55 15.55
N LYS A 277 75.81 -1.88 14.28
CA LYS A 277 76.74 -2.43 13.26
C LYS A 277 77.39 -3.77 13.64
N VAL A 278 76.78 -4.53 14.54
CA VAL A 278 77.26 -5.84 15.00
C VAL A 278 76.69 -6.99 14.15
N ALA A 279 75.43 -6.88 13.70
CA ALA A 279 74.78 -7.86 12.83
C ALA A 279 74.72 -7.36 11.37
N SER A 280 74.92 -8.27 10.43
CA SER A 280 74.88 -7.99 8.99
C SER A 280 73.45 -7.78 8.47
N GLU A 281 73.30 -7.06 7.35
CA GLU A 281 72.00 -6.85 6.69
C GLU A 281 71.35 -8.18 6.26
N LYS A 282 72.17 -9.16 5.87
CA LYS A 282 71.71 -10.53 5.55
C LYS A 282 71.08 -11.22 6.77
N GLU A 283 71.69 -11.13 7.94
CA GLU A 283 71.16 -11.72 9.18
C GLU A 283 69.86 -11.05 9.61
N LEU A 284 69.77 -9.73 9.48
CA LEU A 284 68.53 -8.99 9.71
C LEU A 284 67.42 -9.42 8.74
N GLY A 285 67.75 -9.59 7.45
CA GLY A 285 66.82 -10.06 6.44
C GLY A 285 66.28 -11.48 6.72
N ILE A 286 67.11 -12.39 7.22
CA ILE A 286 66.68 -13.74 7.61
C ILE A 286 65.72 -13.66 8.81
N ALA A 287 66.11 -12.94 9.87
CA ALA A 287 65.29 -12.80 11.07
C ALA A 287 63.93 -12.13 10.78
N LEU A 288 63.90 -11.14 9.88
CA LEU A 288 62.67 -10.50 9.43
C LEU A 288 61.75 -11.48 8.70
N ASN A 289 62.28 -12.28 7.77
CA ASN A 289 61.49 -13.28 7.05
C ASN A 289 60.93 -14.35 8.00
N GLU A 290 61.74 -14.84 8.94
CA GLU A 290 61.28 -15.80 9.96
C GLU A 290 60.16 -15.23 10.83
N TYR A 291 60.30 -13.97 11.26
CA TYR A 291 59.26 -13.27 12.01
C TYR A 291 57.98 -13.10 11.18
N GLN A 292 58.08 -12.67 9.92
CA GLN A 292 56.91 -12.49 9.04
C GLN A 292 56.20 -13.81 8.77
N ASN A 293 56.94 -14.89 8.55
CA ASN A 293 56.38 -16.23 8.35
C ASN A 293 55.66 -16.71 9.62
N ALA A 294 56.33 -16.65 10.77
CA ALA A 294 55.72 -17.05 12.05
C ALA A 294 54.52 -16.19 12.42
N SER A 295 54.57 -14.88 12.13
CA SER A 295 53.44 -13.96 12.30
C SER A 295 52.26 -14.33 11.43
N SER A 296 52.49 -14.67 10.16
CA SER A 296 51.41 -15.05 9.23
C SER A 296 50.73 -16.34 9.68
N THR A 297 51.50 -17.35 10.11
CA THR A 297 50.97 -18.60 10.65
C THR A 297 50.17 -18.38 11.93
N TYR A 298 50.69 -17.58 12.88
CA TYR A 298 50.01 -17.32 14.14
C TYR A 298 48.74 -16.48 13.96
N THR A 299 48.77 -15.42 13.15
CA THR A 299 47.59 -14.58 12.88
C THR A 299 46.49 -15.38 12.20
N ASN A 300 46.82 -16.21 11.21
CA ASN A 300 45.84 -17.08 10.55
C ASN A 300 45.15 -18.02 11.54
N LEU A 301 45.91 -18.62 12.46
CA LEU A 301 45.34 -19.48 13.51
C LEU A 301 44.50 -18.68 14.52
N LYS A 302 44.95 -17.49 14.92
CA LYS A 302 44.27 -16.63 15.90
C LYS A 302 42.94 -16.06 15.40
N GLU A 303 42.84 -15.74 14.11
CA GLU A 303 41.60 -15.20 13.54
C GLU A 303 40.52 -16.25 13.36
N ASN A 304 40.92 -17.51 13.12
CA ASN A 304 39.99 -18.58 12.78
C ASN A 304 39.74 -19.57 13.93
N PHE A 305 40.62 -19.62 14.92
CA PHE A 305 40.62 -20.64 15.97
C PHE A 305 40.93 -20.07 17.36
N SER A 306 40.41 -20.74 18.38
CA SER A 306 40.73 -20.57 19.81
C SER A 306 41.59 -21.75 20.29
N ALA A 307 42.02 -21.70 21.55
CA ALA A 307 42.69 -22.83 22.19
C ALA A 307 41.78 -24.07 22.34
N SER A 308 40.45 -23.92 22.25
CA SER A 308 39.46 -25.00 22.35
C SER A 308 39.04 -25.56 20.99
N GLY A 309 39.15 -24.78 19.91
CA GLY A 309 38.79 -25.21 18.56
C GLY A 309 38.44 -24.05 17.63
N GLN A 310 37.37 -24.16 16.85
CA GLN A 310 36.89 -23.10 15.95
C GLN A 310 35.62 -22.46 16.48
N ASN A 311 35.61 -21.12 16.59
CA ASN A 311 34.37 -20.38 16.74
C ASN A 311 33.74 -20.15 15.36
N VAL A 312 32.53 -20.66 15.18
CA VAL A 312 31.75 -20.45 13.95
C VAL A 312 30.87 -19.22 14.16
N SER A 313 31.01 -18.22 13.28
CA SER A 313 30.32 -16.93 13.40
C SER A 313 29.70 -16.53 12.07
N SER A 314 28.64 -15.70 12.12
CA SER A 314 27.97 -15.26 10.91
C SER A 314 28.85 -14.29 10.09
N PRO A 315 29.08 -14.53 8.79
CA PRO A 315 29.84 -13.61 7.93
C PRO A 315 28.99 -12.44 7.40
N ILE A 316 27.67 -12.51 7.54
CA ILE A 316 26.71 -11.53 7.04
C ILE A 316 25.63 -11.27 8.10
N ASP A 317 24.96 -10.12 7.97
CA ASP A 317 23.72 -9.87 8.69
C ASP A 317 22.57 -10.61 8.00
N GLY A 318 21.66 -11.24 8.75
CA GLY A 318 20.59 -12.01 8.14
C GLY A 318 19.90 -12.99 9.09
N TYR A 319 19.46 -14.12 8.54
CA TYR A 319 18.70 -15.14 9.27
C TYR A 319 19.28 -16.54 9.07
N VAL A 320 19.17 -17.38 10.10
CA VAL A 320 19.56 -18.81 10.03
C VAL A 320 18.53 -19.57 9.17
N GLN A 321 18.97 -20.09 8.02
CA GLN A 321 18.14 -20.85 7.09
C GLN A 321 18.06 -22.33 7.43
N ASP A 322 19.23 -22.92 7.70
CA ASP A 322 19.43 -24.34 7.92
C ASP A 322 20.55 -24.56 8.93
N ILE A 323 20.41 -25.61 9.72
CA ILE A 323 21.44 -26.10 10.65
C ILE A 323 21.71 -27.54 10.26
N SER A 324 22.83 -27.78 9.57
CA SER A 324 23.14 -29.05 8.93
C SER A 324 23.83 -30.06 9.87
N VAL A 325 24.04 -29.69 11.14
CA VAL A 325 24.75 -30.49 12.16
C VAL A 325 24.00 -30.54 13.48
N GLN A 326 24.33 -31.53 14.33
CA GLN A 326 23.77 -31.70 15.67
C GLN A 326 24.78 -31.43 16.77
N ASN A 327 24.30 -31.05 17.95
CA ASN A 327 25.16 -30.89 19.13
C ASN A 327 25.78 -32.24 19.53
N GLY A 328 27.10 -32.29 19.63
CA GLY A 328 27.88 -33.50 19.89
C GLY A 328 28.27 -34.29 18.63
N GLU A 329 27.87 -33.85 17.45
CA GLU A 329 28.28 -34.47 16.18
C GLU A 329 29.75 -34.19 15.87
N TYR A 330 30.45 -35.16 15.29
CA TYR A 330 31.80 -34.94 14.75
C TYR A 330 31.70 -34.44 13.31
N VAL A 331 32.38 -33.34 13.01
CA VAL A 331 32.46 -32.78 11.65
C VAL A 331 33.88 -32.82 11.12
N GLU A 332 34.03 -32.91 9.80
CA GLU A 332 35.32 -32.80 9.11
C GLU A 332 35.53 -31.39 8.52
N ALA A 333 36.80 -31.02 8.26
CA ALA A 333 37.10 -29.77 7.59
C ALA A 333 36.47 -29.73 6.17
N GLY A 334 35.72 -28.67 5.89
CA GLY A 334 34.96 -28.47 4.66
C GLY A 334 33.49 -28.86 4.76
N GLN A 335 33.09 -29.63 5.78
CA GLN A 335 31.70 -30.04 5.97
C GLN A 335 30.80 -28.81 6.25
N PRO A 336 29.67 -28.64 5.53
CA PRO A 336 28.68 -27.60 5.84
C PRO A 336 28.13 -27.76 7.25
N VAL A 337 28.01 -26.65 7.96
CA VAL A 337 27.56 -26.62 9.36
C VAL A 337 26.22 -25.91 9.47
N LEU A 338 26.10 -24.75 8.83
CA LEU A 338 24.87 -23.97 8.83
C LEU A 338 24.80 -23.07 7.60
N THR A 339 23.61 -22.64 7.25
CA THR A 339 23.37 -21.69 6.16
C THR A 339 22.68 -20.45 6.72
N VAL A 340 23.22 -19.28 6.40
CA VAL A 340 22.58 -17.99 6.67
C VAL A 340 22.25 -17.30 5.35
N PHE A 341 21.14 -16.58 5.30
CA PHE A 341 20.81 -15.74 4.16
C PHE A 341 20.61 -14.29 4.60
N GLY A 342 21.06 -13.38 3.75
CA GLY A 342 20.90 -11.95 3.92
C GLY A 342 19.45 -11.50 3.70
N SER A 343 19.13 -10.35 4.26
CA SER A 343 17.80 -9.75 4.23
C SER A 343 17.67 -8.64 3.18
N ARG A 344 18.48 -8.62 2.11
CA ARG A 344 18.46 -7.50 1.14
C ARG A 344 17.59 -7.78 -0.06
N PHE A 345 17.71 -8.97 -0.65
CA PHE A 345 17.01 -9.32 -1.87
C PHE A 345 16.36 -10.71 -1.79
N TYR A 346 15.13 -10.80 -2.29
CA TYR A 346 14.44 -12.05 -2.51
C TYR A 346 14.33 -12.35 -4.00
N VAL A 347 14.24 -13.64 -4.31
CA VAL A 347 13.99 -14.16 -5.65
C VAL A 347 12.62 -14.83 -5.67
N LEU A 348 11.77 -14.41 -6.60
CA LEU A 348 10.51 -15.07 -6.91
C LEU A 348 10.77 -16.04 -8.07
N ASN A 349 10.74 -17.33 -7.75
CA ASN A 349 10.98 -18.41 -8.70
C ASN A 349 9.64 -18.97 -9.17
N ALA A 350 9.19 -18.53 -10.34
CA ALA A 350 7.90 -18.90 -10.91
C ALA A 350 8.04 -20.00 -11.96
N GLY A 351 7.11 -20.95 -11.96
CA GLY A 351 7.03 -21.98 -13.00
C GLY A 351 5.91 -21.66 -13.99
N VAL A 352 6.21 -21.57 -15.28
CA VAL A 352 5.22 -21.23 -16.32
C VAL A 352 5.03 -22.38 -17.30
N GLN A 353 3.78 -22.65 -17.68
CA GLN A 353 3.45 -23.71 -18.65
C GLN A 353 3.95 -23.35 -20.06
N GLN A 354 4.39 -24.38 -20.80
CA GLN A 354 4.95 -24.22 -22.15
C GLN A 354 4.03 -23.50 -23.15
N LYS A 355 2.71 -23.58 -23.00
CA LYS A 355 1.77 -22.89 -23.89
C LYS A 355 1.97 -21.37 -23.94
N TYR A 356 2.55 -20.79 -22.90
CA TYR A 356 2.84 -19.35 -22.81
C TYR A 356 4.25 -18.97 -23.27
N PHE A 357 5.05 -19.92 -23.77
CA PHE A 357 6.47 -19.70 -24.10
C PHE A 357 6.71 -18.50 -25.02
N LYS A 358 5.86 -18.29 -26.04
CA LYS A 358 5.98 -17.12 -26.92
C LYS A 358 5.79 -15.79 -26.20
N SER A 359 4.85 -15.75 -25.25
CA SER A 359 4.52 -14.56 -24.49
C SER A 359 5.58 -14.26 -23.42
N LEU A 360 6.35 -15.28 -23.01
CA LEU A 360 7.47 -15.14 -22.10
C LEU A 360 8.63 -14.32 -22.69
N GLU A 361 8.87 -14.39 -24.00
CA GLU A 361 9.90 -13.58 -24.69
C GLU A 361 9.63 -12.07 -24.59
N GLY A 362 8.36 -11.70 -24.44
CA GLY A 362 7.90 -10.31 -24.35
C GLY A 362 7.55 -9.85 -22.94
N LEU A 363 7.95 -10.53 -21.87
CA LEU A 363 7.59 -10.10 -20.51
C LEU A 363 8.12 -8.70 -20.19
N LYS A 364 7.21 -7.84 -19.73
CA LYS A 364 7.50 -6.45 -19.37
C LYS A 364 7.61 -6.27 -17.86
N THR A 365 6.66 -6.84 -17.11
CA THR A 365 6.55 -6.64 -15.66
C THR A 365 5.72 -7.77 -15.03
N ALA A 366 5.53 -7.71 -13.71
CA ALA A 366 4.65 -8.59 -12.99
C ALA A 366 3.94 -7.85 -11.84
N THR A 367 2.84 -8.42 -11.36
CA THR A 367 2.25 -8.04 -10.07
C THR A 367 2.24 -9.24 -9.13
N VAL A 368 2.48 -8.98 -7.86
CA VAL A 368 2.44 -9.97 -6.78
C VAL A 368 1.17 -9.77 -5.96
N LYS A 369 0.43 -10.85 -5.70
CA LYS A 369 -0.66 -10.83 -4.74
C LYS A 369 -0.10 -10.94 -3.32
N GLN A 370 -0.38 -9.95 -2.50
CA GLN A 370 0.00 -9.94 -1.09
C GLN A 370 -0.95 -10.81 -0.25
N ALA A 371 -0.54 -11.11 0.98
CA ALA A 371 -1.34 -11.87 1.94
C ALA A 371 -2.70 -11.23 2.28
N ASN A 372 -2.82 -9.90 2.16
CA ASN A 372 -4.08 -9.17 2.34
C ASN A 372 -5.04 -9.27 1.13
N GLY A 373 -4.65 -10.00 0.08
CA GLY A 373 -5.43 -10.20 -1.14
C GLY A 373 -5.26 -9.12 -2.21
N SER A 374 -4.59 -8.00 -1.90
CA SER A 374 -4.30 -6.94 -2.88
C SER A 374 -3.13 -7.30 -3.78
N TYR A 375 -3.16 -6.81 -5.01
CA TYR A 375 -2.03 -6.92 -5.93
C TYR A 375 -1.14 -5.69 -5.81
N VAL A 376 0.16 -5.89 -5.96
CA VAL A 376 1.17 -4.84 -6.01
C VAL A 376 2.14 -5.11 -7.15
N GLY A 377 2.45 -4.09 -7.95
CA GLY A 377 3.43 -4.19 -9.01
C GLY A 377 4.84 -4.42 -8.46
N ILE A 378 5.65 -5.22 -9.16
CA ILE A 378 7.02 -5.51 -8.71
C ILE A 378 7.89 -4.24 -8.62
N ASP A 379 7.54 -3.17 -9.33
CA ASP A 379 8.20 -1.86 -9.26
C ASP A 379 8.20 -1.27 -7.85
N LYS A 380 7.16 -1.53 -7.06
CA LYS A 380 7.09 -1.10 -5.64
C LYS A 380 8.10 -1.81 -4.75
N PHE A 381 8.63 -2.95 -5.19
CA PHE A 381 9.69 -3.69 -4.53
C PHE A 381 11.03 -3.56 -5.28
N ASN A 382 11.21 -2.51 -6.09
CA ASN A 382 12.36 -2.33 -6.98
C ASN A 382 12.66 -3.56 -7.87
N GLY A 383 11.60 -4.32 -8.18
CA GLY A 383 11.71 -5.65 -8.75
C GLY A 383 12.07 -5.66 -10.22
N ARG A 384 12.79 -6.71 -10.63
CA ARG A 384 13.29 -6.90 -12.00
C ARG A 384 13.19 -8.35 -12.41
N ILE A 385 12.74 -8.58 -13.64
CA ILE A 385 12.78 -9.90 -14.27
C ILE A 385 14.24 -10.18 -14.63
N MET A 386 14.86 -11.14 -13.94
CA MET A 386 16.28 -11.48 -14.10
C MET A 386 16.50 -12.48 -15.22
N SER A 387 15.61 -13.45 -15.35
CA SER A 387 15.75 -14.51 -16.33
C SER A 387 14.40 -15.13 -16.67
N VAL A 388 14.27 -15.52 -17.93
CA VAL A 388 13.19 -16.33 -18.46
C VAL A 388 13.84 -17.57 -19.08
N GLY A 389 13.49 -18.75 -18.59
CA GLY A 389 14.08 -20.00 -19.04
C GLY A 389 13.79 -20.28 -20.51
N ASN A 390 14.78 -20.82 -21.23
CA ASN A 390 14.62 -21.24 -22.63
C ASN A 390 14.24 -22.73 -22.77
N SER A 391 14.03 -23.42 -21.64
CA SER A 391 13.64 -24.82 -21.60
C SER A 391 12.90 -25.10 -20.30
N ALA A 392 12.01 -26.09 -20.33
CA ALA A 392 11.46 -26.64 -19.10
C ALA A 392 12.58 -27.37 -18.32
N LEU A 393 12.66 -27.13 -17.01
CA LEU A 393 13.65 -27.80 -16.17
C LEU A 393 13.17 -29.22 -15.82
N ALA A 394 14.04 -30.22 -16.03
CA ALA A 394 13.80 -31.58 -15.56
C ALA A 394 13.65 -31.57 -14.03
N GLY A 395 12.54 -32.13 -13.51
CA GLY A 395 12.20 -32.10 -12.08
C GLY A 395 11.16 -31.04 -11.68
N ASN A 396 11.01 -29.95 -12.43
CA ASN A 396 9.99 -28.90 -12.18
C ASN A 396 8.71 -29.11 -13.01
N GLY A 397 8.28 -30.36 -13.20
CA GLY A 397 6.98 -30.67 -13.80
C GLY A 397 6.74 -30.10 -15.21
N TYR A 398 7.80 -29.95 -16.02
CA TYR A 398 7.76 -29.37 -17.37
C TYR A 398 7.43 -27.87 -17.42
N LEU A 399 7.65 -27.15 -16.32
CA LEU A 399 7.48 -25.70 -16.26
C LEU A 399 8.78 -24.97 -16.67
N ILE A 400 8.62 -23.87 -17.37
CA ILE A 400 9.66 -22.93 -17.73
C ILE A 400 9.87 -21.97 -16.55
N PRO A 401 11.09 -21.85 -15.99
CA PRO A 401 11.35 -20.97 -14.87
C PRO A 401 11.33 -19.50 -15.30
N VAL A 402 10.73 -18.64 -14.49
CA VAL A 402 10.84 -17.18 -14.58
C VAL A 402 11.34 -16.68 -13.23
N ILE A 403 12.49 -16.01 -13.25
CA ILE A 403 13.20 -15.57 -12.05
C ILE A 403 13.06 -14.06 -11.94
N ILE A 404 12.48 -13.57 -10.84
CA ILE A 404 12.28 -12.14 -10.58
C ILE A 404 13.01 -11.81 -9.27
N GLN A 405 13.89 -10.82 -9.28
CA GLN A 405 14.49 -10.30 -8.05
C GLN A 405 13.63 -9.15 -7.53
N VAL A 406 13.41 -9.08 -6.23
CA VAL A 406 12.75 -7.97 -5.52
C VAL A 406 13.54 -7.61 -4.27
N ASP A 407 13.42 -6.38 -3.81
CA ASP A 407 13.91 -5.98 -2.49
C ASP A 407 13.17 -6.75 -1.41
N ALA A 408 13.88 -7.08 -0.33
CA ALA A 408 13.26 -7.66 0.83
C ALA A 408 12.24 -6.66 1.42
N THR A 409 11.02 -7.15 1.61
CA THR A 409 9.91 -6.34 2.12
C THR A 409 9.09 -7.16 3.10
N ASP A 410 8.45 -6.46 4.04
CA ASP A 410 7.36 -7.03 4.82
C ASP A 410 6.26 -7.51 3.87
N GLY A 411 5.73 -8.71 4.12
CA GLY A 411 4.69 -9.34 3.30
C GLY A 411 5.19 -10.42 2.31
N LEU A 412 6.50 -10.53 2.08
CA LEU A 412 7.10 -11.66 1.35
C LEU A 412 7.94 -12.50 2.31
N VAL A 413 7.52 -13.74 2.54
CA VAL A 413 8.20 -14.64 3.48
C VAL A 413 9.01 -15.66 2.70
N VAL A 414 10.31 -15.77 2.95
CA VAL A 414 11.18 -16.78 2.32
C VAL A 414 10.64 -18.19 2.60
N GLY A 415 10.63 -19.03 1.57
CA GLY A 415 10.07 -20.38 1.58
C GLY A 415 8.56 -20.47 1.31
N SER A 416 7.84 -19.35 1.33
CA SER A 416 6.41 -19.30 1.00
C SER A 416 6.15 -19.25 -0.51
N PHE A 417 4.87 -19.40 -0.88
CA PHE A 417 4.40 -19.22 -2.25
C PHE A 417 3.55 -17.95 -2.37
N VAL A 418 3.72 -17.24 -3.47
CA VAL A 418 2.92 -16.06 -3.83
C VAL A 418 2.30 -16.22 -5.22
N GLU A 419 1.10 -15.67 -5.41
CA GLU A 419 0.48 -15.61 -6.74
C GLU A 419 1.09 -14.43 -7.53
N LEU A 420 1.43 -14.70 -8.78
CA LEU A 420 1.97 -13.72 -9.73
C LEU A 420 1.07 -13.61 -10.95
N ASN A 421 0.93 -12.38 -11.44
CA ASN A 421 0.52 -12.10 -12.81
C ASN A 421 1.76 -11.64 -13.57
N LEU A 422 2.24 -12.45 -14.51
CA LEU A 422 3.32 -12.04 -15.42
C LEU A 422 2.70 -11.36 -16.64
N ILE A 423 3.14 -10.15 -16.96
CA ILE A 423 2.49 -9.28 -17.94
C ILE A 423 3.41 -9.13 -19.15
N ALA A 424 2.97 -9.63 -20.29
CA ALA A 424 3.65 -9.45 -21.56
C ALA A 424 3.48 -8.01 -22.08
N LYS A 425 4.44 -7.57 -22.90
CA LYS A 425 4.35 -6.33 -23.66
C LYS A 425 3.23 -6.45 -24.70
N SER A 426 2.53 -5.35 -24.93
CA SER A 426 1.52 -5.21 -25.97
C SER A 426 1.56 -3.80 -26.53
N ASP A 427 1.16 -3.66 -27.79
CA ASP A 427 0.96 -2.38 -28.46
C ASP A 427 -0.55 -2.01 -28.54
N SER A 428 -1.43 -2.92 -28.10
CA SER A 428 -2.87 -2.69 -28.06
C SER A 428 -3.25 -1.88 -26.82
N MET A 429 -3.80 -0.69 -27.04
CA MET A 429 -4.36 0.14 -25.97
C MET A 429 -5.76 -0.32 -25.62
N LEU A 430 -5.99 -0.66 -24.35
CA LEU A 430 -7.26 -1.15 -23.83
C LEU A 430 -7.85 -0.12 -22.86
N LEU A 431 -9.18 0.03 -22.85
CA LEU A 431 -9.86 0.84 -21.86
C LEU A 431 -9.83 0.10 -20.52
N THR A 432 -9.26 0.71 -19.49
CA THR A 432 -9.10 0.06 -18.18
C THR A 432 -9.61 0.91 -17.04
N VAL A 433 -10.03 0.22 -15.98
CA VAL A 433 -10.33 0.82 -14.68
C VAL A 433 -9.57 0.07 -13.58
N PRO A 434 -9.33 0.70 -12.41
CA PRO A 434 -8.82 -0.02 -11.25
C PRO A 434 -9.71 -1.21 -10.90
N THR A 435 -9.11 -2.33 -10.49
CA THR A 435 -9.86 -3.53 -10.08
C THR A 435 -10.78 -3.24 -8.90
N LEU A 436 -10.44 -2.26 -8.05
CA LEU A 436 -11.26 -1.76 -6.94
C LEU A 436 -12.59 -1.12 -7.38
N ALA A 437 -12.71 -0.69 -8.64
CA ALA A 437 -13.96 -0.15 -9.19
C ALA A 437 -14.99 -1.24 -9.52
N ILE A 438 -14.57 -2.51 -9.57
CA ILE A 438 -15.42 -3.62 -10.00
C ILE A 438 -16.20 -4.19 -8.81
N LEU A 439 -17.51 -4.32 -9.00
CA LEU A 439 -18.41 -5.03 -8.12
C LEU A 439 -18.83 -6.35 -8.77
N GLU A 440 -18.72 -7.46 -8.04
CA GLU A 440 -19.22 -8.75 -8.49
C GLU A 440 -20.55 -9.09 -7.80
N GLU A 441 -21.56 -9.47 -8.60
CA GLU A 441 -22.84 -9.98 -8.11
C GLU A 441 -23.23 -11.24 -8.92
N GLN A 442 -23.20 -12.40 -8.27
CA GLN A 442 -23.62 -13.69 -8.87
C GLN A 442 -22.92 -14.00 -10.22
N GLY A 443 -21.62 -13.71 -10.31
CA GLY A 443 -20.83 -13.90 -11.53
C GLY A 443 -20.98 -12.82 -12.60
N ASN A 444 -21.79 -11.78 -12.35
CA ASN A 444 -21.87 -10.59 -13.20
C ASN A 444 -21.05 -9.46 -12.59
N TYR A 445 -20.47 -8.62 -13.45
CA TYR A 445 -19.60 -7.52 -13.05
C TYR A 445 -20.24 -6.17 -13.33
N TYR A 446 -20.07 -5.24 -12.40
CA TYR A 446 -20.66 -3.91 -12.45
C TYR A 446 -19.65 -2.85 -12.04
N VAL A 447 -19.88 -1.63 -12.50
CA VAL A 447 -19.21 -0.41 -12.03
C VAL A 447 -20.27 0.60 -11.58
N MET A 448 -19.86 1.53 -10.72
CA MET A 448 -20.67 2.70 -10.37
C MET A 448 -20.21 3.88 -11.22
N VAL A 449 -21.01 4.21 -12.23
CA VAL A 449 -20.76 5.36 -13.12
C VAL A 449 -21.26 6.62 -12.44
N GLN A 450 -20.43 7.65 -12.39
CA GLN A 450 -20.77 8.95 -11.82
C GLN A 450 -21.55 9.76 -12.86
N LEU A 451 -22.83 10.03 -12.58
CA LEU A 451 -23.68 10.89 -13.41
C LEU A 451 -23.41 12.35 -13.08
N ASN A 452 -23.43 12.66 -11.79
CA ASN A 452 -22.89 13.89 -11.24
C ASN A 452 -22.14 13.57 -9.94
N PRO A 453 -21.45 14.55 -9.34
CA PRO A 453 -20.64 14.35 -8.15
C PRO A 453 -21.33 13.74 -6.92
N GLU A 454 -22.67 13.70 -6.88
CA GLU A 454 -23.49 13.09 -5.82
C GLU A 454 -24.43 11.99 -6.29
N THR A 455 -24.48 11.65 -7.58
CA THR A 455 -25.40 10.65 -8.13
C THR A 455 -24.69 9.66 -9.04
N PHE A 456 -25.05 8.38 -8.88
CA PHE A 456 -24.35 7.28 -9.51
C PHE A 456 -25.32 6.29 -10.16
N GLU A 457 -24.92 5.71 -11.27
CA GLU A 457 -25.64 4.64 -11.96
C GLU A 457 -24.87 3.33 -11.80
N LYS A 458 -25.55 2.27 -11.36
CA LYS A 458 -24.97 0.92 -11.37
C LYS A 458 -25.07 0.35 -12.77
N ARG A 459 -23.93 0.15 -13.43
CA ARG A 459 -23.90 -0.35 -14.81
C ARG A 459 -23.15 -1.66 -14.94
N GLN A 460 -23.75 -2.61 -15.66
CA GLN A 460 -23.10 -3.88 -15.96
C GLN A 460 -22.01 -3.69 -17.01
N VAL A 461 -20.86 -4.34 -16.80
CA VAL A 461 -19.72 -4.29 -17.71
C VAL A 461 -19.25 -5.69 -18.09
N GLN A 462 -18.62 -5.80 -19.25
CA GLN A 462 -17.91 -7.01 -19.65
C GLN A 462 -16.41 -6.80 -19.43
N LEU A 463 -15.83 -7.64 -18.60
CA LEU A 463 -14.40 -7.58 -18.29
C LEU A 463 -13.57 -8.35 -19.32
N GLY A 464 -12.32 -7.93 -19.46
CA GLY A 464 -11.32 -8.61 -20.27
C GLY A 464 -10.09 -9.01 -19.45
N VAL A 465 -8.91 -8.70 -19.99
CA VAL A 465 -7.64 -9.01 -19.32
C VAL A 465 -7.50 -8.16 -18.05
N SER A 466 -7.03 -8.78 -16.96
CA SER A 466 -6.70 -8.08 -15.72
C SER A 466 -5.30 -8.46 -15.28
N ASP A 467 -4.51 -7.45 -14.93
CA ASP A 467 -3.19 -7.61 -14.32
C ASP A 467 -3.26 -7.64 -12.79
N GLY A 468 -4.45 -7.61 -12.19
CA GLY A 468 -4.67 -7.58 -10.75
C GLY A 468 -4.72 -6.17 -10.14
N LEU A 469 -4.12 -5.17 -10.79
CA LEU A 469 -4.23 -3.76 -10.41
C LEU A 469 -5.37 -3.10 -11.17
N ARG A 470 -5.39 -3.30 -12.49
CA ARG A 470 -6.37 -2.78 -13.42
C ARG A 470 -6.99 -3.92 -14.25
N VAL A 471 -8.12 -3.62 -14.84
CA VAL A 471 -8.89 -4.57 -15.65
C VAL A 471 -9.44 -3.88 -16.87
N GLU A 472 -9.34 -4.56 -18.01
CA GLU A 472 -9.93 -4.17 -19.28
C GLU A 472 -11.46 -4.16 -19.19
N ILE A 473 -12.08 -3.09 -19.67
CA ILE A 473 -13.51 -3.01 -19.94
C ILE A 473 -13.75 -3.17 -21.44
N ARG A 474 -14.40 -4.27 -21.83
CA ARG A 474 -14.73 -4.60 -23.22
C ARG A 474 -16.01 -3.91 -23.70
N SER A 475 -16.98 -3.74 -22.78
CA SER A 475 -18.24 -3.05 -23.06
C SER A 475 -18.91 -2.62 -21.76
N GLY A 476 -19.85 -1.66 -21.87
CA GLY A 476 -20.64 -1.13 -20.77
C GLY A 476 -20.09 0.14 -20.12
N LEU A 477 -18.96 0.68 -20.59
CA LEU A 477 -18.38 1.93 -20.08
C LEU A 477 -17.70 2.70 -21.21
N LEU A 478 -17.91 4.01 -21.26
CA LEU A 478 -17.24 4.93 -22.18
C LEU A 478 -16.00 5.54 -21.53
N SER A 479 -15.02 5.97 -22.33
CA SER A 479 -13.82 6.66 -21.83
C SER A 479 -14.11 8.04 -21.22
N THR A 480 -15.27 8.61 -21.54
CA THR A 480 -15.77 9.90 -21.05
C THR A 480 -16.70 9.75 -19.86
N GLU A 481 -16.72 8.59 -19.20
CA GLU A 481 -17.57 8.33 -18.04
C GLU A 481 -16.71 8.04 -16.83
N ARG A 482 -16.90 8.82 -15.78
CA ARG A 482 -16.11 8.68 -14.55
C ARG A 482 -16.70 7.56 -13.69
N VAL A 483 -15.85 6.77 -13.06
CA VAL A 483 -16.29 5.63 -12.22
C VAL A 483 -15.79 5.74 -10.79
N VAL A 484 -16.55 5.20 -9.85
CA VAL A 484 -16.11 5.05 -8.45
C VAL A 484 -15.05 3.97 -8.36
N THR A 485 -13.87 4.32 -7.86
CA THR A 485 -12.72 3.42 -7.70
C THR A 485 -12.51 2.99 -6.26
N ARG A 486 -12.88 3.82 -5.28
CA ARG A 486 -12.92 3.46 -3.85
C ARG A 486 -14.29 3.86 -3.28
N GLY A 487 -14.84 3.01 -2.42
CA GLY A 487 -16.17 3.23 -1.83
C GLY A 487 -17.35 2.73 -2.67
N ALA A 488 -17.13 1.99 -3.77
CA ALA A 488 -18.21 1.50 -4.64
C ALA A 488 -19.26 0.64 -3.90
N VAL A 489 -18.83 -0.15 -2.90
CA VAL A 489 -19.73 -0.92 -2.03
C VAL A 489 -20.60 0.01 -1.17
N LEU A 490 -20.07 1.13 -0.69
CA LEU A 490 -20.82 2.08 0.13
C LEU A 490 -21.89 2.81 -0.70
N VAL A 491 -21.53 3.23 -1.92
CA VAL A 491 -22.49 3.76 -2.90
C VAL A 491 -23.60 2.74 -3.14
N LYS A 492 -23.26 1.46 -3.37
CA LYS A 492 -24.25 0.40 -3.52
C LYS A 492 -25.19 0.28 -2.32
N LEU A 493 -24.69 0.38 -1.10
CA LEU A 493 -25.51 0.28 0.11
C LEU A 493 -26.48 1.47 0.24
N ALA A 494 -26.09 2.67 -0.20
CA ALA A 494 -26.97 3.83 -0.23
C ALA A 494 -28.22 3.60 -1.10
N GLN A 495 -28.11 2.81 -2.18
CA GLN A 495 -29.25 2.40 -3.01
C GLN A 495 -30.31 1.61 -2.22
N VAL A 496 -29.89 0.83 -1.23
CA VAL A 496 -30.80 0.01 -0.41
C VAL A 496 -31.44 0.84 0.69
N SER A 497 -30.68 1.75 1.29
CA SER A 497 -31.18 2.67 2.33
C SER A 497 -32.21 3.68 1.78
N GLY A 498 -32.03 4.18 0.55
CA GLY A 498 -33.00 5.08 -0.08
C GLY A 498 -34.35 4.43 -0.45
N LYS A 499 -34.41 3.08 -0.54
CA LYS A 499 -35.66 2.34 -0.79
C LYS A 499 -36.48 2.07 0.48
N LEU A 500 -35.97 2.40 1.67
CA LEU A 500 -36.61 2.09 2.95
C LEU A 500 -37.66 3.12 3.40
N ASP A 501 -37.92 4.19 2.63
CA ASP A 501 -38.96 5.15 2.99
C ASP A 501 -39.83 5.60 1.80
N ALA A 502 -40.88 4.83 1.51
CA ALA A 502 -42.01 5.29 0.71
C ALA A 502 -43.37 5.06 1.40
N HIS A 503 -43.39 4.44 2.59
CA HIS A 503 -44.63 4.13 3.33
C HIS A 503 -44.46 4.07 4.86
N ALA A 504 -43.41 4.62 5.47
CA ALA A 504 -43.31 4.69 6.94
C ALA A 504 -44.13 5.88 7.49
N GLY A 505 -45.44 5.89 7.25
CA GLY A 505 -46.28 7.04 7.59
C GLY A 505 -47.79 6.85 7.46
N HIS A 506 -48.32 5.66 7.76
CA HIS A 506 -49.74 5.54 8.14
C HIS A 506 -49.84 4.73 9.42
N VAL A 507 -49.96 5.44 10.55
CA VAL A 507 -50.41 4.87 11.81
C VAL A 507 -51.88 5.26 11.96
N HIS A 508 -52.75 4.25 12.05
CA HIS A 508 -54.15 4.39 12.47
C HIS A 508 -54.27 4.47 13.98
#